data_AF-A0A2M7B1V6-F1
#
_entry.id   AF-A0A2M7B1V6-F1
#
_cell.length_a   1.000
_cell.length_b   1.000
_cell.length_c   1.000
_cell.angle_alpha   90.00
_cell.angle_beta   90.00
_cell.angle_gamma   90.00
#
_symmetry.space_group_name_H-M   'P 1'
#
loop_
_entity.id
_entity.type
_entity.pdbx_description
1 polymer ?
#
loop_
_entity_poly.entity_id
_entity_poly.type
_entity_poly.pdbx_seq_one_letter_code
_entity_poly.pdbx_strand_id
1 'polypeptide(L)'
;MQNIKQKEEILSRLRQKRYFLEKRCERIGEMLPASMILRKRTKEGGFEKVEYPGKGVCAYLTYLADGVTRHKYVRKDNLKEAMTLTENYRKFCKMMAQVRGLNREVVRVLEEIGGIQKEEVKKYVKKRVRRNGKKKRTK
;
A
#
# COMPACT_ATOMS: atom_id res chain seq x y z
N MET A 1 27.86 -10.51 -11.22
CA MET A 1 28.08 -9.84 -9.92
C MET A 1 27.72 -8.34 -9.88
N GLN A 2 28.15 -7.46 -10.81
CA GLN A 2 27.77 -6.03 -10.79
C GLN A 2 26.25 -5.77 -10.79
N ASN A 3 25.47 -6.59 -11.51
CA ASN A 3 24.01 -6.50 -11.59
C ASN A 3 23.30 -6.87 -10.27
N ILE A 4 23.85 -7.82 -9.49
CA ILE A 4 23.26 -8.20 -8.19
C ILE A 4 23.49 -7.08 -7.16
N LYS A 5 24.70 -6.52 -7.09
CA LYS A 5 25.01 -5.40 -6.17
C LYS A 5 24.09 -4.19 -6.41
N GLN A 6 23.86 -3.83 -7.68
CA GLN A 6 22.91 -2.77 -8.04
C GLN A 6 21.48 -3.08 -7.55
N LYS A 7 21.03 -4.33 -7.67
CA LYS A 7 19.71 -4.75 -7.18
C LYS A 7 19.64 -4.76 -5.64
N GLU A 8 20.72 -5.11 -4.96
CA GLU A 8 20.81 -5.03 -3.49
C GLU A 8 20.73 -3.57 -3.01
N GLU A 9 21.36 -2.63 -3.71
CA GLU A 9 21.23 -1.20 -3.41
C GLU A 9 19.80 -0.69 -3.62
N ILE A 10 19.15 -1.10 -4.72
CA ILE A 10 17.73 -0.78 -4.97
C ILE A 10 16.86 -1.34 -3.85
N LEU A 11 17.09 -2.60 -3.45
CA LEU A 11 16.37 -3.25 -2.36
C LEU A 11 16.53 -2.50 -1.04
N SER A 12 17.75 -2.07 -0.73
CA SER A 12 18.04 -1.26 0.46
C SER A 12 17.25 0.05 0.46
N ARG A 13 17.27 0.79 -0.67
CA ARG A 13 16.49 2.03 -0.83
C ARG A 13 14.98 1.80 -0.66
N LEU A 14 14.45 0.73 -1.24
CA LEU A 14 13.03 0.38 -1.13
C LEU A 14 12.65 0.05 0.32
N ARG A 15 13.47 -0.73 1.03
CA ARG A 15 13.25 -1.06 2.44
C ARG A 15 13.28 0.19 3.32
N GLN A 16 14.23 1.09 3.08
CA GLN A 16 14.33 2.35 3.82
C GLN A 16 13.10 3.24 3.59
N LYS A 17 12.65 3.39 2.33
CA LYS A 17 11.42 4.12 2.00
C LYS A 17 10.20 3.51 2.69
N ARG A 18 10.09 2.17 2.67
CA ARG A 18 9.00 1.45 3.33
C ARG A 18 9.00 1.73 4.83
N TYR A 19 10.16 1.58 5.48
CA TYR A 19 10.32 1.82 6.92
C TYR A 19 9.89 3.23 7.32
N PHE A 20 10.33 4.26 6.60
CA PHE A 20 9.92 5.63 6.90
C PHE A 20 8.41 5.84 6.73
N LEU A 21 7.80 5.21 5.73
CA LEU A 21 6.38 5.32 5.49
C LEU A 21 5.55 4.59 6.56
N GLU A 22 6.00 3.40 6.98
CA GLU A 22 5.43 2.66 8.11
C GLU A 22 5.49 3.50 9.40
N LYS A 23 6.64 4.11 9.69
CA LYS A 23 6.80 5.03 10.84
C LYS A 23 5.89 6.26 10.76
N ARG A 24 5.60 6.77 9.56
CA ARG A 24 4.61 7.84 9.39
C ARG A 24 3.18 7.36 9.62
N CYS A 25 2.86 6.12 9.25
CA CYS A 25 1.55 5.51 9.55
C CYS A 25 1.34 5.35 11.05
N GLU A 26 2.36 4.88 11.79
CA GLU A 26 2.30 4.74 13.25
C GLU A 26 2.05 6.08 13.97
N ARG A 27 2.54 7.19 13.40
CA ARG A 27 2.43 8.55 13.98
C ARG A 27 1.14 9.29 13.62
N ILE A 28 0.23 8.69 12.85
CA ILE A 28 -0.93 9.41 12.33
C ILE A 28 -1.95 9.80 13.42
N GLY A 29 -1.85 9.16 14.59
CA GLY A 29 -2.71 9.37 15.74
C GLY A 29 -4.05 8.65 15.63
N GLU A 30 -5.05 9.16 16.35
CA GLU A 30 -6.40 8.61 16.32
C GLU A 30 -7.04 8.75 14.94
N MET A 31 -7.81 7.73 14.58
CA MET A 31 -8.45 7.62 13.28
C MET A 31 -9.79 6.92 13.40
N LEU A 32 -10.72 7.31 12.53
CA LEU A 32 -12.03 6.68 12.45
C LEU A 32 -12.14 5.92 11.13
N PRO A 33 -12.26 4.57 11.13
CA PRO A 33 -12.33 3.74 9.94
C PRO A 33 -13.68 3.86 9.21
N ALA A 34 -13.99 5.08 8.77
CA ALA A 34 -15.23 5.45 8.13
C ALA A 34 -14.96 6.49 7.04
N SER A 35 -15.87 6.56 6.07
CA SER A 35 -15.93 7.62 5.08
C SER A 35 -17.01 8.62 5.46
N MET A 36 -16.67 9.90 5.53
CA MET A 36 -17.64 10.94 5.77
C MET A 36 -18.27 11.40 4.46
N ILE A 37 -19.60 11.51 4.44
CA ILE A 37 -20.40 12.01 3.33
C ILE A 37 -21.18 13.20 3.85
N LEU A 38 -20.98 14.35 3.22
CA LEU A 38 -21.76 15.54 3.49
C LEU A 38 -22.90 15.62 2.47
N ARG A 39 -24.10 15.92 2.94
CA ARG A 39 -25.29 16.05 2.10
C ARG A 39 -26.05 17.33 2.43
N LYS A 40 -26.58 18.01 1.42
CA LYS A 40 -27.45 19.18 1.59
C LYS A 40 -28.82 18.89 0.98
N ARG A 41 -29.88 19.39 1.61
CA ARG A 41 -31.24 19.26 1.07
C ARG A 41 -31.40 20.16 -0.16
N THR A 42 -31.93 19.62 -1.24
CA THR A 42 -32.24 20.36 -2.48
C THR A 42 -33.63 21.00 -2.40
N LYS A 43 -33.91 21.99 -3.25
CA LYS A 43 -35.23 22.64 -3.34
C LYS A 43 -36.35 21.67 -3.73
N GLU A 44 -36.01 20.63 -4.48
CA GLU A 44 -36.91 19.57 -4.96
C GLU A 44 -37.21 18.50 -3.91
N GLY A 45 -36.69 18.64 -2.67
CA GLY A 45 -36.96 17.73 -1.57
C GLY A 45 -35.98 16.56 -1.41
N GLY A 46 -34.97 16.46 -2.28
CA GLY A 46 -33.91 15.45 -2.24
C GLY A 46 -32.66 15.87 -1.45
N PHE A 47 -31.59 15.07 -1.56
CA PHE A 47 -30.28 15.36 -0.97
C PHE A 47 -29.17 15.25 -2.03
N GLU A 48 -28.29 16.25 -2.08
CA GLU A 48 -27.10 16.25 -2.93
C GLU A 48 -25.82 16.12 -2.08
N LYS A 49 -24.78 15.48 -2.62
CA LYS A 49 -23.47 15.41 -1.96
C LYS A 49 -22.77 16.76 -2.07
N VAL A 50 -22.18 17.23 -0.96
CA VAL A 50 -21.40 18.47 -0.93
C VAL A 50 -19.96 18.21 -0.48
N GLU A 51 -19.03 19.08 -0.88
CA GLU A 51 -17.62 18.96 -0.51
C GLU A 51 -17.30 19.61 0.84
N TYR A 52 -18.00 20.71 1.17
CA TYR A 52 -17.72 21.52 2.34
C TYR A 52 -18.91 21.59 3.30
N PRO A 53 -18.65 21.63 4.62
CA PRO A 53 -19.70 21.82 5.61
C PRO A 53 -20.28 23.24 5.51
N GLY A 54 -21.56 23.40 5.86
CA GLY A 54 -22.25 24.69 5.78
C GLY A 54 -23.68 24.66 6.31
N LYS A 55 -24.39 25.79 6.20
CA LYS A 55 -25.79 25.88 6.65
C LYS A 55 -26.68 24.90 5.86
N GLY A 56 -27.43 24.07 6.58
CA GLY A 56 -28.32 23.06 6.01
C GLY A 56 -27.63 21.78 5.52
N VAL A 57 -26.32 21.61 5.80
CA VAL A 57 -25.57 20.39 5.49
C VAL A 57 -25.71 19.38 6.63
N CYS A 58 -26.03 18.15 6.28
CA CYS A 58 -26.05 16.98 7.15
C CYS A 58 -24.83 16.11 6.87
N ALA A 59 -24.12 15.70 7.90
CA ALA A 59 -22.97 14.81 7.78
C ALA A 59 -23.34 13.39 8.17
N TYR A 60 -22.86 12.42 7.41
CA TYR A 60 -23.04 11.00 7.66
C TYR A 60 -21.71 10.28 7.60
N LEU A 61 -21.45 9.42 8.57
CA LEU A 61 -20.36 8.45 8.52
C LEU A 61 -20.86 7.19 7.84
N THR A 62 -20.08 6.68 6.90
CA THR A 62 -20.28 5.39 6.25
C THR A 62 -19.15 4.46 6.68
N TYR A 63 -19.48 3.36 7.33
CA TYR A 63 -18.52 2.43 7.91
C TYR A 63 -18.96 0.99 7.71
N LEU A 64 -18.02 0.07 7.79
CA LEU A 64 -18.29 -1.36 7.69
C LEU A 64 -18.48 -1.93 9.10
N ALA A 65 -19.60 -2.59 9.35
CA ALA A 65 -19.86 -3.32 10.59
C ALA A 65 -20.45 -4.69 10.23
N ASP A 66 -19.82 -5.75 10.72
CA ASP A 66 -20.23 -7.15 10.47
C ASP A 66 -20.34 -7.48 8.97
N GLY A 67 -19.45 -6.93 8.15
CA GLY A 67 -19.47 -7.09 6.69
C GLY A 67 -20.55 -6.28 5.96
N VAL A 68 -21.37 -5.50 6.68
CA VAL A 68 -22.44 -4.68 6.11
C VAL A 68 -22.07 -3.20 6.19
N THR A 69 -22.28 -2.47 5.09
CA THR A 69 -22.11 -1.01 5.06
C THR A 69 -23.25 -0.35 5.83
N ARG A 70 -22.89 0.44 6.85
CA ARG A 70 -23.85 1.20 7.66
C ARG A 70 -23.60 2.69 7.55
N HIS A 71 -24.66 3.46 7.79
CA HIS A 71 -24.61 4.92 7.82
C HIS A 71 -25.03 5.45 9.20
N LYS A 72 -24.32 6.44 9.71
CA LYS A 72 -24.64 7.12 10.98
C LYS A 72 -24.61 8.62 10.79
N TYR A 73 -25.68 9.29 11.18
CA TYR A 73 -25.72 10.75 11.21
C TYR A 73 -24.73 11.30 12.24
N VAL A 74 -24.03 12.38 11.86
CA VAL A 74 -23.10 13.11 12.73
C VAL A 74 -23.73 14.44 13.12
N ARG A 75 -23.90 14.65 14.42
CA ARG A 75 -24.37 15.92 14.97
C ARG A 75 -23.33 17.02 14.72
N LYS A 76 -23.80 18.27 14.63
CA LYS A 76 -22.93 19.44 14.35
C LYS A 76 -21.78 19.57 15.35
N ASP A 77 -22.02 19.31 16.63
CA ASP A 77 -21.02 19.46 17.69
C ASP A 77 -19.84 18.50 17.50
N ASN A 78 -20.11 17.29 17.00
CA ASN A 78 -19.10 16.26 16.75
C ASN A 78 -18.53 16.30 15.33
N LEU A 79 -19.02 17.22 14.48
CA LEU A 79 -18.68 17.24 13.06
C LEU A 79 -17.19 17.45 12.87
N LYS A 80 -16.63 18.50 13.49
CA LYS A 80 -15.22 18.89 13.34
C LYS A 80 -14.28 17.75 13.69
N GLU A 81 -14.51 17.09 14.82
CA GLU A 81 -13.73 15.95 15.28
C GLU A 81 -13.85 14.76 14.30
N ALA A 82 -15.07 14.41 13.90
CA ALA A 82 -15.29 13.34 12.93
C ALA A 82 -14.62 13.64 11.57
N MET A 83 -14.58 14.90 11.12
CA MET A 83 -13.85 15.28 9.90
C MET A 83 -12.35 14.99 10.05
N THR A 84 -11.76 15.38 11.17
CA THR A 84 -10.33 15.16 11.45
C THR A 84 -10.00 13.67 11.49
N LEU A 85 -10.77 12.88 12.25
CA LEU A 85 -10.51 11.45 12.42
C LEU A 85 -10.70 10.66 11.11
N THR A 86 -11.68 11.01 10.29
CA THR A 86 -11.90 10.36 8.99
C THR A 86 -10.84 10.77 7.95
N GLU A 87 -10.35 12.01 7.98
CA GLU A 87 -9.24 12.44 7.12
C GLU A 87 -7.92 11.78 7.54
N ASN A 88 -7.67 11.59 8.83
CA ASN A 88 -6.53 10.79 9.32
C ASN A 88 -6.62 9.36 8.77
N TYR A 89 -7.78 8.71 8.87
CA TYR A 89 -7.97 7.38 8.30
C TYR A 89 -7.74 7.35 6.78
N ARG A 90 -8.19 8.37 6.05
CA ARG A 90 -7.93 8.49 4.60
C ARG A 90 -6.44 8.60 4.29
N LYS A 91 -5.70 9.42 5.04
CA LYS A 91 -4.24 9.56 4.90
C LYS A 91 -3.53 8.25 5.22
N PHE A 92 -3.95 7.56 6.27
CA PHE A 92 -3.45 6.23 6.63
C PHE A 92 -3.66 5.25 5.48
N CYS A 93 -4.87 5.16 4.94
CA CYS A 93 -5.20 4.28 3.82
C CYS A 93 -4.31 4.56 2.59
N LYS A 94 -4.06 5.84 2.25
CA LYS A 94 -3.18 6.23 1.15
C LYS A 94 -1.74 5.76 1.39
N MET A 95 -1.19 6.00 2.58
CA MET A 95 0.17 5.56 2.91
C MET A 95 0.27 4.03 2.95
N MET A 96 -0.72 3.32 3.49
CA MET A 96 -0.74 1.85 3.47
C MET A 96 -0.87 1.27 2.06
N ALA A 97 -1.55 1.96 1.13
CA ALA A 97 -1.54 1.58 -0.28
C ALA A 97 -0.14 1.70 -0.89
N GLN A 98 0.59 2.76 -0.57
CA GLN A 98 1.97 2.95 -0.99
C GLN A 98 2.93 1.91 -0.36
N VAL A 99 2.78 1.59 0.93
CA VAL A 99 3.54 0.50 1.58
C VAL A 99 3.33 -0.83 0.86
N ARG A 100 2.07 -1.16 0.50
CA ARG A 100 1.76 -2.36 -0.30
C ARG A 100 2.41 -2.32 -1.68
N GLY A 101 2.45 -1.15 -2.32
CA GLY A 101 3.18 -0.93 -3.57
C GLY A 101 4.67 -1.22 -3.44
N LEU A 102 5.32 -0.64 -2.43
CA LEU A 102 6.74 -0.87 -2.14
C LEU A 102 7.04 -2.35 -1.84
N ASN A 103 6.16 -3.04 -1.12
CA ASN A 103 6.31 -4.48 -0.87
C ASN A 103 6.26 -5.31 -2.16
N ARG A 104 5.39 -4.97 -3.11
CA ARG A 104 5.36 -5.63 -4.42
C ARG A 104 6.67 -5.40 -5.19
N GLU A 105 7.20 -4.19 -5.16
CA GLU A 105 8.48 -3.88 -5.81
C GLU A 105 9.66 -4.62 -5.16
N VAL A 106 9.69 -4.70 -3.82
CA VAL A 106 10.68 -5.47 -3.07
C VAL A 106 10.65 -6.94 -3.48
N VAL A 107 9.46 -7.55 -3.56
CA VAL A 107 9.30 -8.95 -4.01
C VAL A 107 9.81 -9.11 -5.44
N ARG A 108 9.42 -8.23 -6.36
CA ARG A 108 9.91 -8.27 -7.75
C ARG A 108 11.45 -8.25 -7.83
N VAL A 109 12.10 -7.36 -7.09
CA VAL A 109 13.58 -7.26 -7.09
C VAL A 109 14.22 -8.53 -6.52
N LEU A 110 13.63 -9.12 -5.47
CA LEU A 110 14.11 -10.39 -4.91
C LEU A 110 13.98 -11.55 -5.91
N GLU A 111 12.87 -11.62 -6.64
CA GLU A 111 12.66 -12.62 -7.69
C GLU A 111 13.69 -12.48 -8.82
N GLU A 112 13.99 -11.26 -9.25
CA GLU A 112 15.03 -10.98 -10.25
C GLU A 112 16.42 -11.44 -9.78
N ILE A 113 16.78 -11.14 -8.51
CA ILE A 113 18.04 -11.62 -7.91
C ILE A 113 18.08 -13.16 -7.92
N GLY A 114 17.00 -13.81 -7.47
CA GLY A 114 16.89 -15.26 -7.45
C GLY A 114 16.97 -15.88 -8.85
N GLY A 115 16.41 -15.22 -9.86
CA GLY A 115 16.53 -15.60 -11.26
C GLY A 115 17.98 -15.60 -11.75
N ILE A 116 18.71 -14.49 -11.50
CA ILE A 116 20.13 -14.37 -11.87
C ILE A 116 20.97 -15.47 -11.21
N GLN A 117 20.77 -15.70 -9.90
CA GLN A 117 21.51 -16.74 -9.18
C GLN A 117 21.22 -18.15 -9.73
N LYS A 118 19.95 -18.46 -10.03
CA LYS A 118 19.57 -19.74 -10.66
C LYS A 118 20.24 -19.95 -12.02
N GLU A 119 20.33 -18.90 -12.83
CA GLU A 119 21.01 -18.97 -14.12
C GLU A 119 22.53 -19.18 -14.00
N GLU A 120 23.17 -18.47 -13.06
CA GLU A 120 24.60 -18.64 -12.77
C GLU A 120 24.91 -20.09 -12.35
N VAL A 121 24.08 -20.67 -11.48
CA VAL A 121 24.18 -22.08 -11.07
C VAL A 121 24.01 -23.02 -12.27
N LYS A 122 22.98 -22.82 -13.11
CA LYS A 122 22.76 -23.62 -14.34
C LYS A 122 23.97 -23.56 -15.28
N LYS A 123 24.56 -22.38 -15.49
CA LYS A 123 25.76 -22.19 -16.32
C LYS A 123 26.96 -22.96 -15.74
N TYR A 124 27.15 -22.89 -14.43
CA TYR A 124 28.24 -23.60 -13.75
C TYR A 124 28.10 -25.12 -13.86
N VAL A 125 26.91 -25.66 -13.61
CA VAL A 125 26.61 -27.10 -13.74
C VAL A 125 26.86 -27.58 -15.18
N LYS A 126 26.34 -26.88 -16.20
CA LYS A 126 26.59 -27.22 -17.61
C LYS A 126 28.08 -27.23 -17.97
N LYS A 127 28.86 -26.27 -17.45
CA LYS A 127 30.32 -26.22 -17.66
C LYS A 127 31.03 -27.41 -17.02
N ARG A 128 30.61 -27.84 -15.82
CA ARG A 128 31.16 -29.01 -15.11
C ARG A 128 30.85 -30.32 -15.84
N VAL A 129 29.61 -30.50 -16.29
CA VAL A 129 29.18 -31.68 -17.08
C VAL A 129 29.97 -31.79 -18.39
N ARG A 130 30.12 -30.68 -19.13
CA ARG A 130 30.92 -30.65 -20.38
C ARG A 130 32.40 -30.99 -20.16
N ARG A 131 33.02 -30.51 -19.07
CA ARG A 131 34.41 -30.85 -18.72
C ARG A 131 34.59 -32.33 -18.39
N ASN A 132 33.65 -32.93 -17.64
CA ASN A 132 33.71 -34.35 -17.31
C ASN A 132 33.40 -35.27 -18.51
N GLY A 133 32.49 -34.86 -19.40
CA GLY A 133 32.20 -35.58 -20.64
C GLY A 133 33.39 -35.58 -21.63
N LYS A 134 34.15 -34.48 -21.72
CA LYS A 134 35.40 -34.45 -22.50
C LYS A 134 36.48 -35.36 -21.91
N LYS A 135 36.67 -35.38 -20.59
CA LYS A 135 37.65 -36.27 -19.91
C LYS A 135 37.36 -37.76 -20.08
N LYS A 136 36.09 -38.16 -20.27
CA LYS A 136 35.70 -39.56 -20.51
C LYS A 136 35.89 -40.02 -21.96
N ARG A 137 35.99 -39.10 -22.93
CA ARG A 137 36.15 -39.42 -24.36
C ARG A 137 37.60 -39.50 -24.83
N THR A 138 38.56 -39.09 -24.01
CA THR A 138 40.00 -39.12 -24.30
C THR A 138 40.74 -40.25 -23.57
N LYS A 139 40.02 -41.23 -23.02
CA LYS A 139 40.55 -42.53 -22.57
C LYS A 139 39.97 -43.61 -23.47
#